data_AF-A0A8X7BS61-F1
#
_entry.id   AF-A0A8X7BS61-F1
#
_cell.length_a   1.000
_cell.length_b   1.000
_cell.length_c   1.000
_cell.angle_alpha   90.00
_cell.angle_beta   90.00
_cell.angle_gamma   90.00
#
_symmetry.space_group_name_H-M   'P 1'
#
loop_
_entity.id
_entity.type
_entity.pdbx_description
1 polymer ?
#
loop_
_entity_poly.entity_id
_entity_poly.type
_entity_poly.pdbx_seq_one_letter_code
_entity_poly.pdbx_strand_id
1 'polypeptide(L)'
;MIFYHNSTCITHFILFFQLEQTLEYSLFHKDAWKNATSFAWKSFNDTHLRRWFKSLSVLGTAALPEDKLNEFNRLKAEMKNTYSTAKICPYVAPDSKENSSVISPKDCKLTLEPDVQRILTKSRNYEELTHVWKAWRDAAGKPVREKYLRFVNLSNEAARLNGFPDTGDMWREAYESDTFEEDLEML
;
A
#
# COMPACT_ATOMS: atom_id res chain seq x y z
N MET A 1 7.03 16.76 -0.35
CA MET A 1 7.44 17.03 1.05
C MET A 1 6.48 16.44 2.08
N ILE A 2 5.16 16.47 1.86
CA ILE A 2 4.13 16.10 2.86
C ILE A 2 4.02 14.58 3.09
N PHE A 3 4.15 13.78 2.04
CA PHE A 3 4.23 12.31 2.15
C PHE A 3 5.43 11.83 2.99
N TYR A 4 6.56 12.55 2.94
CA TYR A 4 7.72 12.27 3.77
C TYR A 4 7.43 12.60 5.24
N HIS A 5 6.77 13.72 5.51
CA HIS A 5 6.49 14.15 6.87
C HIS A 5 5.53 13.21 7.62
N ASN A 6 4.46 12.73 6.96
CA ASN A 6 3.57 11.72 7.54
C ASN A 6 4.28 10.39 7.79
N SER A 7 5.29 10.05 6.98
CA SER A 7 6.05 8.81 7.17
C SER A 7 7.02 8.89 8.35
N THR A 8 7.42 10.10 8.75
CA THR A 8 8.27 10.34 9.93
C THR A 8 7.49 10.69 11.20
N CYS A 9 6.28 11.24 11.08
CA CYS A 9 5.43 11.65 12.20
C CYS A 9 3.96 11.43 11.83
N ILE A 10 3.36 10.37 12.38
CA ILE A 10 1.97 10.00 12.12
C ILE A 10 1.07 10.73 13.13
N THR A 11 0.39 11.78 12.68
CA THR A 11 -0.65 12.47 13.46
C THR A 11 -1.91 12.64 12.62
N HIS A 12 -3.07 12.79 13.28
CA HIS A 12 -4.36 12.96 12.61
C HIS A 12 -4.37 14.20 11.69
N PHE A 13 -3.78 15.30 12.12
CA PHE A 13 -3.68 16.53 11.34
C PHE A 13 -2.84 16.34 10.07
N ILE A 14 -1.66 15.71 10.19
CA ILE A 14 -0.78 15.44 9.04
C ILE A 14 -1.45 14.46 8.07
N LEU A 15 -2.21 13.49 8.58
CA LEU A 15 -2.98 12.56 7.74
C LEU A 15 -4.03 13.27 6.90
N PHE A 16 -4.81 14.16 7.52
CA PHE A 16 -5.82 14.98 6.83
C PHE A 16 -5.17 15.82 5.72
N PHE A 17 -4.09 16.53 6.06
CA PHE A 17 -3.36 17.35 5.09
C PHE A 17 -2.77 16.53 3.94
N GLN A 18 -2.29 15.31 4.20
CA GLN A 18 -1.81 14.41 3.14
C GLN A 18 -2.95 14.00 2.18
N LEU A 19 -4.15 13.72 2.70
CA LEU A 19 -5.30 13.37 1.87
C LEU A 19 -5.70 14.54 0.96
N GLU A 20 -5.73 15.75 1.52
CA GLU A 20 -6.06 16.98 0.78
C GLU A 20 -5.08 17.23 -0.38
N GLN A 21 -3.78 17.09 -0.13
CA GLN A 21 -2.75 17.20 -1.17
C GLN A 21 -2.82 16.09 -2.22
N THR A 22 -3.22 14.88 -1.82
CA THR A 22 -3.44 13.78 -2.76
C THR A 22 -4.60 14.09 -3.71
N LEU A 23 -5.65 14.74 -3.18
CA LEU A 23 -6.80 15.19 -3.97
C LEU A 23 -6.41 16.32 -4.94
N GLU A 24 -5.70 17.34 -4.46
CA GLU A 24 -5.22 18.46 -5.29
C GLU A 24 -4.34 17.97 -6.45
N TYR A 25 -3.39 17.09 -6.17
CA TYR A 25 -2.57 16.46 -7.20
C TYR A 25 -3.41 15.66 -8.22
N SER A 26 -4.43 14.94 -7.75
CA SER A 26 -5.34 14.17 -8.62
C SER A 26 -6.15 15.08 -9.56
N LEU A 27 -6.57 16.26 -9.09
CA LEU A 27 -7.27 17.26 -9.91
C LEU A 27 -6.35 17.82 -11.01
N PHE A 28 -5.13 18.21 -10.65
CA PHE A 28 -4.13 18.65 -11.63
C PHE A 28 -3.87 17.56 -12.69
N HIS A 29 -3.72 16.31 -12.27
CA HIS A 29 -3.50 15.18 -13.17
C HIS A 29 -4.69 14.94 -14.12
N LYS A 30 -5.93 15.12 -13.64
CA LYS A 30 -7.15 15.08 -14.47
C LYS A 30 -7.14 16.15 -15.55
N ASP A 31 -6.76 17.38 -15.21
CA ASP A 31 -6.76 18.47 -16.19
C ASP A 31 -5.64 18.32 -17.22
N ALA A 32 -4.46 17.88 -16.78
CA ALA A 32 -3.37 17.51 -17.68
C ALA A 32 -3.78 16.38 -18.64
N TRP A 33 -4.47 15.36 -18.13
CA TRP A 33 -5.00 14.25 -18.93
C TRP A 33 -6.03 14.70 -19.97
N LYS A 34 -6.99 15.56 -19.59
CA LYS A 34 -7.98 16.10 -20.54
C LYS A 34 -7.30 16.81 -21.69
N ASN A 35 -6.27 17.61 -21.39
CA ASN A 35 -5.49 18.29 -22.40
C ASN A 35 -4.72 17.29 -23.28
N ALA A 36 -3.95 16.38 -22.67
CA ALA A 36 -3.13 15.42 -23.41
C ALA A 36 -3.95 14.49 -24.32
N THR A 37 -5.11 14.03 -23.85
CA THR A 37 -5.99 13.13 -24.61
C THR A 37 -6.81 13.83 -25.70
N SER A 38 -6.86 15.17 -25.70
CA SER A 38 -7.51 15.94 -26.78
C SER A 38 -6.72 15.90 -28.10
N PHE A 39 -5.41 15.61 -28.04
CA PHE A 39 -4.56 15.48 -29.21
C PHE A 39 -4.66 14.09 -29.83
N ALA A 40 -4.56 13.99 -31.15
CA ALA A 40 -4.42 12.73 -31.88
C ALA A 40 -3.00 12.15 -31.73
N TRP A 41 -2.51 12.03 -30.50
CA TRP A 41 -1.11 11.74 -30.20
C TRP A 41 -0.63 10.39 -30.74
N LYS A 42 -1.53 9.43 -30.94
CA LYS A 42 -1.21 8.13 -31.56
C LYS A 42 -0.67 8.26 -32.99
N SER A 43 -1.00 9.32 -33.71
CA SER A 43 -0.54 9.58 -35.08
C SER A 43 0.70 10.47 -35.16
N PHE A 44 1.31 10.87 -34.04
CA PHE A 44 2.54 11.64 -34.06
C PHE A 44 3.68 10.79 -34.64
N ASN A 45 4.53 11.36 -35.49
CA ASN A 45 5.67 10.62 -36.06
C ASN A 45 6.77 10.35 -35.02
N ASP A 46 6.98 11.29 -34.10
CA ASP A 46 7.99 11.21 -33.05
C ASP A 46 7.64 10.17 -31.98
N THR A 47 8.52 9.18 -31.80
CA THR A 47 8.37 8.09 -30.84
C THR A 47 8.36 8.55 -29.39
N HIS A 48 9.18 9.54 -29.03
CA HIS A 48 9.27 10.07 -27.68
C HIS A 48 8.02 10.87 -27.32
N LEU A 49 7.51 11.69 -28.25
CA LEU A 49 6.24 12.38 -28.06
C LEU A 49 5.09 11.40 -27.87
N ARG A 50 4.99 10.35 -28.71
CA ARG A 50 3.98 9.30 -28.51
C ARG A 50 4.07 8.67 -27.13
N ARG A 51 5.29 8.37 -26.66
CA ARG A 51 5.52 7.76 -25.33
C ARG A 51 5.12 8.69 -24.19
N TRP A 52 5.49 9.98 -24.25
CA TRP A 52 5.09 10.96 -23.23
C TRP A 52 3.57 11.13 -23.17
N PHE A 53 2.91 11.24 -24.32
CA PHE A 53 1.45 11.33 -24.37
C PHE A 53 0.76 10.05 -23.92
N LYS A 54 1.32 8.87 -24.23
CA LYS A 54 0.85 7.59 -23.69
C LYS A 54 0.86 7.62 -22.15
N SER A 55 1.98 8.03 -21.54
CA SER A 55 2.09 8.16 -20.08
C SER A 55 1.07 9.16 -19.50
N LEU A 56 0.92 10.34 -20.10
CA LEU A 56 -0.06 11.35 -19.67
C LEU A 56 -1.51 10.91 -19.87
N SER A 57 -1.77 9.96 -20.77
CA SER A 57 -3.11 9.42 -21.03
C SER A 57 -3.57 8.41 -19.97
N VAL A 58 -2.69 7.98 -19.07
CA VAL A 58 -3.02 7.10 -17.94
C VAL A 58 -3.15 7.94 -16.66
N LEU A 59 -4.38 8.07 -16.17
CA LEU A 59 -4.75 8.78 -14.94
C LEU A 59 -4.44 7.99 -13.67
N GLY A 60 -4.34 6.66 -13.77
CA GLY A 60 -4.26 5.78 -12.61
C GLY A 60 -5.50 5.90 -11.72
N THR A 61 -5.31 5.94 -10.40
CA THR A 61 -6.43 5.99 -9.43
C THR A 61 -7.26 7.26 -9.52
N ALA A 62 -6.68 8.36 -10.04
CA ALA A 62 -7.41 9.59 -10.27
C ALA A 62 -8.56 9.41 -11.28
N ALA A 63 -8.57 8.37 -12.11
CA ALA A 63 -9.70 8.10 -13.01
C ALA A 63 -11.02 7.84 -12.26
N LEU A 64 -10.97 7.47 -10.97
CA LEU A 64 -12.15 7.25 -10.15
C LEU A 64 -12.99 8.53 -9.97
N PRO A 65 -14.33 8.37 -9.83
CA PRO A 65 -15.20 9.39 -9.25
C PRO A 65 -14.68 9.88 -7.89
N GLU A 66 -14.98 11.14 -7.54
CA GLU A 66 -14.40 11.79 -6.36
C GLU A 66 -14.72 11.07 -5.04
N ASP A 67 -15.96 10.60 -4.87
CA ASP A 67 -16.39 9.81 -3.71
C ASP A 67 -15.57 8.53 -3.55
N LYS A 68 -15.37 7.80 -4.65
CA LYS A 68 -14.58 6.56 -4.69
C LYS A 68 -13.10 6.81 -4.52
N LEU A 69 -12.58 7.90 -5.07
CA LEU A 69 -11.18 8.31 -4.90
C LEU A 69 -10.89 8.66 -3.43
N ASN A 70 -11.81 9.39 -2.77
CA ASN A 70 -11.71 9.69 -1.35
C ASN A 70 -11.77 8.42 -0.50
N GLU A 71 -12.68 7.49 -0.82
CA GLU A 71 -12.74 6.18 -0.17
C GLU A 71 -11.43 5.40 -0.34
N PHE A 72 -10.89 5.33 -1.56
CA PHE A 72 -9.63 4.66 -1.87
C PHE A 72 -8.47 5.23 -1.07
N ASN A 73 -8.32 6.56 -1.04
CA ASN A 73 -7.25 7.24 -0.32
C ASN A 73 -7.37 7.02 1.20
N ARG A 74 -8.59 7.04 1.74
CA ARG A 74 -8.87 6.72 3.14
C ARG A 74 -8.50 5.28 3.49
N LEU A 75 -8.92 4.30 2.69
CA LEU A 75 -8.58 2.89 2.92
C LEU A 75 -7.07 2.68 2.91
N LYS A 76 -6.36 3.26 1.95
CA LYS A 76 -4.88 3.21 1.88
C LYS A 76 -4.23 3.77 3.14
N ALA A 77 -4.72 4.91 3.62
CA ALA A 77 -4.28 5.54 4.86
C ALA A 77 -4.53 4.66 6.11
N GLU A 78 -5.75 4.14 6.26
CA GLU A 78 -6.15 3.30 7.39
C GLU A 78 -5.34 1.99 7.44
N MET A 79 -5.10 1.35 6.28
CA MET A 79 -4.28 0.15 6.18
C MET A 79 -2.82 0.44 6.56
N LYS A 80 -2.23 1.53 6.04
CA LYS A 80 -0.87 1.97 6.40
C LYS A 80 -0.76 2.19 7.91
N ASN A 81 -1.70 2.90 8.51
CA ASN A 81 -1.69 3.21 9.94
C ASN A 81 -1.82 1.94 10.80
N THR A 82 -2.71 1.02 10.41
CA THR A 82 -2.87 -0.27 11.09
C THR A 82 -1.55 -1.03 11.13
N TYR A 83 -0.86 -1.12 9.99
CA TYR A 83 0.43 -1.80 9.90
C TYR A 83 1.52 -1.13 10.74
N SER A 84 1.65 0.20 10.67
CA SER A 84 2.72 0.94 11.34
C SER A 84 2.57 1.05 12.85
N THR A 85 1.34 0.95 13.36
CA THR A 85 1.04 1.10 14.81
C THR A 85 0.76 -0.23 15.51
N ALA A 86 0.72 -1.35 14.78
CA ALA A 86 0.51 -2.67 15.34
C ALA A 86 1.58 -3.01 16.38
N LYS A 87 1.13 -3.58 17.50
CA LYS A 87 1.98 -4.04 18.60
C LYS A 87 1.54 -5.43 19.02
N ILE A 88 2.51 -6.25 19.43
CA ILE A 88 2.25 -7.60 19.92
C ILE A 88 2.83 -7.81 21.32
N CYS A 89 2.36 -8.86 21.98
CA CYS A 89 2.84 -9.29 23.27
C CYS A 89 4.04 -10.24 23.13
N PRO A 90 5.03 -10.19 24.04
CA PRO A 90 6.14 -11.13 24.06
C PRO A 90 5.65 -12.57 24.29
N TYR A 91 6.46 -13.53 23.85
CA TYR A 91 6.26 -14.94 24.17
C TYR A 91 6.73 -15.21 25.61
N VAL A 92 6.00 -16.06 26.34
CA VAL A 92 6.35 -16.50 27.70
C VAL A 92 6.44 -18.02 27.70
N ALA A 93 7.61 -18.55 28.09
CA ALA A 93 7.83 -19.98 28.11
C ALA A 93 7.08 -20.65 29.26
N PRO A 94 6.56 -21.88 29.10
CA PRO A 94 5.80 -22.58 30.15
C PRO A 94 6.60 -22.78 31.45
N ASP A 95 7.92 -22.98 31.33
CA ASP A 95 8.81 -23.31 32.45
C ASP A 95 9.59 -22.09 32.99
N SER A 96 9.30 -20.88 32.51
CA SER A 96 9.99 -19.69 33.00
C SER A 96 9.60 -19.44 34.46
N LYS A 97 10.52 -19.76 35.38
CA LYS A 97 10.41 -19.48 36.83
C LYS A 97 10.38 -17.99 37.17
N GLU A 98 10.49 -17.10 36.17
CA GLU A 98 10.12 -15.68 36.27
C GLU A 98 8.58 -15.52 36.26
N ASN A 99 7.96 -16.10 37.29
CA ASN A 99 6.61 -15.84 37.76
C ASN A 99 5.48 -16.23 36.79
N SER A 100 4.38 -16.70 37.37
CA SER A 100 3.03 -16.73 36.77
C SER A 100 2.51 -15.32 36.42
N SER A 101 3.32 -14.54 35.72
CA SER A 101 3.13 -13.15 35.41
C SER A 101 2.12 -13.06 34.28
N VAL A 102 0.87 -12.83 34.66
CA VAL A 102 -0.20 -12.38 33.76
C VAL A 102 0.40 -11.29 32.87
N ILE A 103 0.57 -11.58 31.57
CA ILE A 103 1.05 -10.59 30.60
C ILE A 103 0.10 -9.40 30.70
N SER A 104 0.59 -8.28 31.22
CA SER A 104 -0.23 -7.09 31.30
C SER A 104 -0.46 -6.58 29.88
N PRO A 105 -1.63 -6.00 29.57
CA PRO A 105 -1.80 -5.24 28.33
C PRO A 105 -0.72 -4.16 28.13
N LYS A 106 -0.09 -3.69 29.22
CA LYS A 106 1.01 -2.72 29.20
C LYS A 106 2.35 -3.28 28.70
N ASP A 107 2.52 -4.59 28.65
CA ASP A 107 3.75 -5.26 28.20
C ASP A 107 3.71 -5.60 26.71
N CYS A 108 2.54 -5.48 26.08
CA CYS A 108 2.32 -5.68 24.65
C CYS A 108 2.79 -4.47 23.83
N LYS A 109 4.10 -4.28 23.78
CA LYS A 109 4.75 -3.10 23.17
C LYS A 109 5.67 -3.44 22.01
N LEU A 110 5.83 -4.72 21.65
CA LEU A 110 6.75 -5.12 20.58
C LEU A 110 6.24 -4.63 19.23
N THR A 111 7.06 -3.85 18.53
CA THR A 111 6.78 -3.34 17.18
C THR A 111 7.47 -4.20 16.12
N LEU A 112 7.08 -4.07 14.85
CA LEU A 112 7.73 -4.80 13.75
C LEU A 112 9.25 -4.58 13.76
N GLU A 113 9.61 -3.31 13.75
CA GLU A 113 10.99 -2.84 13.80
C GLU A 113 11.19 -2.06 15.11
N PRO A 114 12.25 -2.33 15.88
CA PRO A 114 13.26 -3.37 15.65
C PRO A 114 12.87 -4.75 16.23
N ASP A 115 11.80 -4.88 17.02
CA ASP A 115 11.63 -6.00 17.94
C ASP A 115 11.29 -7.33 17.29
N VAL A 116 10.18 -7.39 16.53
CA VAL A 116 9.75 -8.62 15.84
C VAL A 116 10.82 -9.08 14.86
N GLN A 117 11.40 -8.15 14.08
CA GLN A 117 12.50 -8.44 13.18
C GLN A 117 13.70 -9.04 13.91
N ARG A 118 14.09 -8.46 15.06
CA ARG A 118 15.20 -8.97 15.88
C ARG A 118 14.92 -10.38 16.38
N ILE A 119 13.72 -10.67 16.87
CA ILE A 119 13.33 -12.00 17.36
C ILE A 119 13.37 -13.01 16.21
N LEU A 120 12.70 -12.71 15.09
CA LEU A 120 12.67 -13.61 13.92
C LEU A 120 14.07 -13.89 13.34
N THR A 121 14.99 -12.95 13.46
CA THR A 121 16.37 -13.11 12.97
C THR A 121 17.23 -13.92 13.96
N LYS A 122 17.14 -13.62 15.25
CA LYS A 122 18.10 -14.12 16.27
C LYS A 122 17.61 -15.34 17.04
N SER A 123 16.30 -15.47 17.28
CA SER A 123 15.78 -16.59 18.05
C SER A 123 15.96 -17.92 17.32
N ARG A 124 16.17 -18.98 18.09
CA ARG A 124 16.19 -20.38 17.62
C ARG A 124 15.16 -21.23 18.35
N ASN A 125 14.31 -20.61 19.18
CA ASN A 125 13.21 -21.29 19.83
C ASN A 125 12.01 -21.33 18.88
N TYR A 126 11.60 -22.53 18.49
CA TYR A 126 10.46 -22.75 17.59
C TYR A 126 9.15 -22.15 18.13
N GLU A 127 8.89 -22.26 19.43
CA GLU A 127 7.65 -21.78 20.05
C GLU A 127 7.59 -20.25 20.06
N GLU A 128 8.70 -19.58 20.38
CA GLU A 128 8.82 -18.13 20.34
C GLU A 128 8.62 -17.59 18.92
N LEU A 129 9.28 -18.21 17.94
CA LEU A 129 9.15 -17.84 16.53
C LEU A 129 7.72 -18.01 16.03
N THR A 130 7.08 -19.12 16.37
CA THR A 130 5.69 -19.42 15.99
C THR A 130 4.72 -18.42 16.63
N HIS A 131 4.88 -18.12 17.92
CA HIS A 131 4.07 -17.15 18.64
C HIS A 131 4.16 -15.76 17.99
N VAL A 132 5.38 -15.25 17.81
CA VAL A 132 5.60 -13.90 17.26
C VAL A 132 5.10 -13.79 15.82
N TRP A 133 5.34 -14.81 14.98
CA TRP A 133 4.87 -14.86 13.60
C TRP A 133 3.33 -14.81 13.50
N LYS A 134 2.65 -15.54 14.39
CA LYS A 134 1.18 -15.60 14.43
C LYS A 134 0.60 -14.32 15.01
N ALA A 135 1.11 -13.88 16.16
CA ALA A 135 0.65 -12.68 16.83
C ALA A 135 0.78 -11.44 15.92
N TRP A 136 1.86 -11.34 15.13
CA TRP A 136 2.02 -10.24 14.17
C TRP A 136 0.95 -10.27 13.08
N ARG A 137 0.66 -11.44 12.50
CA ARG A 137 -0.41 -11.58 11.48
C ARG A 137 -1.79 -11.29 12.05
N ASP A 138 -2.05 -11.69 13.28
CA ASP A 138 -3.32 -11.43 13.95
C ASP A 138 -3.50 -9.94 14.25
N ALA A 139 -2.44 -9.24 14.69
CA ALA A 139 -2.51 -7.82 15.02
C ALA A 139 -2.49 -6.90 13.79
N ALA A 140 -1.59 -7.13 12.82
CA ALA A 140 -1.41 -6.25 11.67
C ALA A 140 -2.22 -6.68 10.44
N GLY A 141 -2.41 -7.99 10.23
CA GLY A 141 -3.03 -8.54 9.02
C GLY A 141 -4.55 -8.67 9.11
N LYS A 142 -5.06 -9.28 10.19
CA LYS A 142 -6.50 -9.55 10.34
C LYS A 142 -7.38 -8.28 10.21
N PRO A 143 -7.04 -7.12 10.81
CA PRO A 143 -7.87 -5.92 10.70
C PRO A 143 -7.85 -5.26 9.31
N VAL A 144 -6.88 -5.64 8.46
CA VAL A 144 -6.69 -5.11 7.10
C VAL A 144 -7.50 -5.89 6.06
N ARG A 145 -7.85 -7.15 6.32
CA ARG A 145 -8.50 -8.06 5.35
C ARG A 145 -9.67 -7.44 4.59
N GLU A 146 -10.70 -6.97 5.31
CA GLU A 146 -11.90 -6.40 4.67
C GLU A 146 -11.61 -5.10 3.91
N LYS A 147 -10.72 -4.26 4.46
CA LYS A 147 -10.29 -3.02 3.79
C LYS A 147 -9.55 -3.33 2.49
N TYR A 148 -8.73 -4.39 2.49
CA TYR A 148 -7.96 -4.81 1.33
C TYR A 148 -8.87 -5.31 0.20
N LEU A 149 -9.92 -6.06 0.50
CA LEU A 149 -10.91 -6.48 -0.50
C LEU A 149 -11.58 -5.28 -1.19
N ARG A 150 -12.00 -4.29 -0.40
CA ARG A 150 -12.58 -3.06 -0.95
C ARG A 150 -11.56 -2.24 -1.74
N PHE A 151 -10.33 -2.14 -1.25
CA PHE A 151 -9.22 -1.49 -1.94
C PHE A 151 -8.95 -2.12 -3.31
N VAL A 152 -8.90 -3.46 -3.41
CA VAL A 152 -8.71 -4.17 -4.69
C VAL A 152 -9.85 -3.89 -5.66
N ASN A 153 -11.09 -3.89 -5.18
CA ASN A 153 -12.25 -3.58 -6.03
C ASN A 153 -12.16 -2.17 -6.64
N LEU A 154 -11.85 -1.16 -5.83
CA LEU A 154 -11.67 0.22 -6.28
C LEU A 154 -10.45 0.36 -7.21
N SER A 155 -9.36 -0.34 -6.91
CA SER A 155 -8.16 -0.34 -7.75
C SER A 155 -8.44 -0.92 -9.14
N ASN A 156 -9.15 -2.05 -9.22
CA ASN A 156 -9.54 -2.67 -10.49
C ASN A 156 -10.56 -1.84 -11.26
N GLU A 157 -11.46 -1.13 -10.57
CA GLU A 157 -12.32 -0.14 -11.21
C GLU A 157 -11.50 0.99 -11.85
N ALA A 158 -10.51 1.54 -11.12
CA ALA A 158 -9.61 2.54 -11.67
C ALA A 158 -8.85 2.02 -12.90
N ALA A 159 -8.31 0.80 -12.84
CA ALA A 159 -7.59 0.21 -13.96
C ALA A 159 -8.46 0.11 -15.22
N ARG A 160 -9.72 -0.34 -15.07
CA ARG A 160 -10.69 -0.41 -16.17
C ARG A 160 -11.03 0.95 -16.76
N LEU A 161 -11.15 1.99 -15.93
CA LEU A 161 -11.34 3.37 -16.39
C LEU A 161 -10.13 3.90 -17.17
N ASN A 162 -8.94 3.33 -16.96
CA ASN A 162 -7.73 3.62 -17.73
C ASN A 162 -7.53 2.72 -18.95
N GLY A 163 -8.48 1.81 -19.24
CA GLY A 163 -8.40 0.90 -20.39
C GLY A 163 -7.66 -0.42 -20.14
N PHE A 164 -7.30 -0.73 -18.89
CA PHE A 164 -6.66 -1.99 -18.52
C PHE A 164 -7.69 -3.00 -17.96
N PRO A 165 -7.51 -4.32 -18.12
CA PRO A 165 -8.42 -5.33 -17.55
C PRO A 165 -8.47 -5.29 -16.02
N ASP A 166 -7.33 -5.10 -15.37
CA ASP A 166 -7.17 -5.07 -13.92
C ASP A 166 -5.94 -4.27 -13.47
N THR A 167 -5.79 -4.13 -12.15
CA THR A 167 -4.68 -3.38 -11.53
C THR A 167 -3.31 -3.96 -11.87
N GLY A 168 -3.20 -5.29 -11.95
CA GLY A 168 -1.93 -5.96 -12.23
C GLY A 168 -1.45 -5.64 -13.64
N ASP A 169 -2.37 -5.62 -14.60
CA ASP A 169 -2.08 -5.24 -15.97
C ASP A 169 -1.59 -3.78 -16.08
N MET A 170 -2.30 -2.87 -15.42
CA MET A 170 -1.88 -1.47 -15.34
C MET A 170 -0.51 -1.29 -14.67
N TRP A 171 -0.11 -2.17 -13.74
CA TRP A 171 1.22 -2.12 -13.13
C TRP A 171 2.31 -2.65 -14.08
N ARG A 172 2.03 -3.72 -14.82
CA ARG A 172 2.98 -4.29 -15.78
C ARG A 172 3.26 -3.37 -16.96
N GLU A 173 2.31 -2.50 -17.31
CA GLU A 173 2.49 -1.47 -18.34
C GLU A 173 3.77 -0.63 -18.15
N ALA A 174 4.23 -0.43 -16.90
CA ALA A 174 5.46 0.30 -16.61
C ALA A 174 6.74 -0.33 -17.22
N TYR A 175 6.69 -1.63 -17.54
CA TYR A 175 7.79 -2.33 -18.19
C TYR A 175 7.75 -2.25 -19.72
N GLU A 176 6.63 -1.79 -20.31
CA GLU A 176 6.42 -1.67 -21.76
C GLU A 176 6.83 -2.97 -22.52
N SER A 177 6.58 -4.13 -21.92
CA SER A 177 6.92 -5.45 -22.46
C SER A 177 5.67 -6.33 -22.57
N ASP A 178 5.42 -6.83 -23.76
CA ASP A 178 4.31 -7.74 -24.05
C ASP A 178 4.55 -9.16 -23.48
N THR A 179 5.81 -9.53 -23.22
CA THR A 179 6.23 -10.86 -22.75
C THR A 179 6.73 -10.85 -21.30
N PHE A 180 6.37 -9.81 -20.54
CA PHE A 180 6.92 -9.59 -19.20
C PHE A 180 6.71 -10.78 -18.25
N GLU A 181 5.56 -11.45 -18.32
CA GLU A 181 5.26 -12.59 -17.45
C GLU A 181 6.09 -13.81 -17.83
N GLU A 182 6.18 -14.13 -19.13
CA GLU A 182 6.99 -15.23 -19.64
C GLU A 182 8.48 -15.03 -19.35
N ASP A 183 8.98 -13.80 -19.50
CA ASP A 183 10.36 -13.45 -19.20
C ASP A 183 10.71 -13.72 -17.73
N LEU A 184 9.77 -13.45 -16.80
CA LEU A 184 9.95 -13.74 -15.37
C LEU A 184 9.85 -15.23 -15.03
N GLU A 185 9.00 -15.99 -15.72
CA GLU A 185 8.86 -17.44 -15.52
C GLU A 185 10.10 -18.22 -15.97
N MET A 186 10.90 -17.66 -16.88
CA MET A 186 12.11 -18.29 -17.41
C MET A 186 13.40 -17.96 -16.63
N LEU A 187 13.35 -17.10 -15.60
CA LEU A 187 14.50 -16.71 -14.76
C LEU A 187 14.79 -17.71 -13.64
#